data_AF-A0A535PPR7-F1
#
_entry.id   AF-A0A535PPR7-F1
#
_cell.length_a   1.000
_cell.length_b   1.000
_cell.length_c   1.000
_cell.angle_alpha   90.00
_cell.angle_beta   90.00
_cell.angle_gamma   90.00
#
_symmetry.space_group_name_H-M   'P 1'
#
loop_
_entity.id
_entity.type
_entity.pdbx_description
1 polymer ?
#
loop_
_entity_poly.entity_id
_entity_poly.type
_entity_poly.pdbx_seq_one_letter_code
_entity_poly.pdbx_strand_id
1 'polypeptide(L)' 'CGPNRMLAAVASRWPEAQVAVETYMGCGTGVCLGCAVPLERGGYDRSCKEGPVYRAADIEWSMLPVHLAYALTA' A
#
# COMPACT_ATOMS: atom_id res chain seq x y z
N CYS A 1 -4.81 -3.07 -8.95
CA CYS A 1 -5.83 -2.37 -8.17
C CYS A 1 -6.73 -3.42 -7.53
N GLY A 2 -7.05 -3.27 -6.24
CA GLY A 2 -7.88 -4.20 -5.47
C GLY A 2 -7.40 -4.30 -4.01
N PRO A 3 -8.00 -5.18 -3.18
CA PRO A 3 -7.64 -5.28 -1.77
C PRO A 3 -6.15 -5.60 -1.58
N ASN A 4 -5.49 -4.97 -0.60
CA ASN A 4 -4.05 -5.15 -0.38
C ASN A 4 -3.63 -6.62 -0.22
N ARG A 5 -4.45 -7.46 0.42
CA ARG A 5 -4.22 -8.92 0.50
C ARG A 5 -4.14 -9.61 -0.87
N MET A 6 -4.96 -9.16 -1.83
CA MET A 6 -4.95 -9.67 -3.19
C MET A 6 -3.69 -9.21 -3.92
N LEU A 7 -3.29 -7.95 -3.72
CA LEU A 7 -2.09 -7.40 -4.32
C LEU A 7 -0.81 -8.03 -3.75
N ALA A 8 -0.76 -8.37 -2.47
CA ALA A 8 0.32 -9.14 -1.87
C ALA A 8 0.43 -10.54 -2.49
N ALA A 9 -0.70 -11.21 -2.75
CA ALA A 9 -0.69 -12.48 -3.48
C ALA A 9 -0.19 -12.31 -4.93
N VAL A 10 -0.56 -11.21 -5.60
CA VAL A 10 -0.01 -10.86 -6.93
C VAL A 10 1.51 -10.66 -6.85
N ALA A 11 2.03 -9.96 -5.84
CA ALA A 11 3.45 -9.73 -5.66
C ALA A 11 4.25 -11.04 -5.57
N SER A 12 3.72 -12.05 -4.86
CA SER A 12 4.36 -13.36 -4.75
C SER A 12 4.51 -14.10 -6.09
N ARG A 13 3.62 -13.84 -7.06
CA ARG A 13 3.58 -14.56 -8.34
C ARG A 13 4.13 -13.74 -9.51
N TRP A 14 4.00 -12.42 -9.44
CA TRP A 14 4.40 -11.43 -10.45
C TRP A 14 5.02 -10.20 -9.75
N PRO A 15 6.26 -10.31 -9.26
CA PRO A 15 6.94 -9.24 -8.52
C PRO A 15 7.09 -7.93 -9.32
N GLU A 16 7.13 -8.03 -10.65
CA GLU A 16 7.25 -6.90 -11.58
C GLU A 16 5.93 -6.19 -11.91
N ALA A 17 4.79 -6.74 -11.45
CA ALA A 17 3.49 -6.16 -11.75
C ALA A 17 3.35 -4.76 -11.15
N GLN A 18 2.67 -3.87 -11.87
CA GLN A 18 2.26 -2.58 -11.34
C GLN A 18 0.97 -2.75 -10.53
N VAL A 19 0.99 -2.32 -9.26
CA VAL A 19 -0.14 -2.42 -8.34
C VAL A 19 -0.46 -1.06 -7.76
N ALA A 20 -1.75 -0.69 -7.82
CA ALA A 20 -2.28 0.47 -7.12
C ALA A 20 -2.69 0.02 -5.71
N VAL A 21 -1.99 0.50 -4.68
CA VAL A 21 -2.24 0.16 -3.27
C VAL A 21 -3.30 1.06 -2.65
N GLU A 22 -4.00 0.53 -1.66
CA GLU A 22 -4.96 1.28 -0.85
C GLU A 22 -4.34 1.59 0.51
N THR A 23 -4.48 2.82 0.99
CA THR A 23 -4.02 3.24 2.33
C THR A 23 -5.01 4.21 2.95
N TYR A 24 -4.91 4.46 4.25
CA TYR A 24 -5.68 5.54 4.86
C TYR A 24 -5.28 6.88 4.25
N MET A 25 -6.22 7.60 3.66
CA MET A 25 -5.93 8.90 3.06
C MET A 25 -6.78 9.98 3.70
N GLY A 26 -6.12 10.86 4.48
CA GLY A 26 -6.76 12.02 5.10
C GLY A 26 -6.71 13.24 4.20
N CYS A 27 -5.51 13.83 4.05
CA CYS A 27 -5.36 15.10 3.34
C CYS A 27 -5.23 15.00 1.81
N GLY A 28 -4.76 13.88 1.27
CA GLY A 28 -4.48 13.72 -0.17
C GLY A 28 -3.35 14.61 -0.73
N THR A 29 -2.68 15.41 0.10
CA THR A 29 -1.66 16.39 -0.34
C THR A 29 -0.26 16.08 0.19
N GLY A 30 -0.10 15.01 0.96
CA GLY A 30 1.18 14.54 1.49
C GLY A 30 1.62 15.16 2.81
N VAL A 31 0.76 15.98 3.43
CA VAL A 31 1.05 16.68 4.71
C VAL A 31 0.75 15.80 5.93
N CYS A 32 -0.38 15.07 5.92
CA CYS A 32 -0.81 14.32 7.10
C CYS A 32 -0.11 12.97 7.30
N LEU A 33 0.66 12.51 6.31
CA LEU A 33 1.39 11.23 6.29
C LEU A 33 0.57 9.95 6.52
N GLY A 34 -0.76 10.05 6.65
CA GLY A 34 -1.63 8.88 6.86
C GLY A 34 -1.59 7.85 5.74
N CYS A 35 -1.26 8.27 4.51
CA CYS A 35 -1.19 7.40 3.34
C CYS A 35 0.22 6.79 3.14
N ALA A 36 0.92 6.51 4.25
CA ALA A 36 2.26 5.95 4.21
C ALA A 36 2.26 4.52 3.63
N VAL A 37 3.22 4.24 2.76
CA VAL A 37 3.44 2.93 2.13
C VAL A 37 4.83 2.45 2.56
N PRO A 38 4.95 1.38 3.36
CA PRO A 38 6.23 0.81 3.76
C PRO A 38 6.91 0.13 2.55
N LEU A 39 8.21 0.27 2.47
CA LEU A 39 9.01 -0.18 1.33
C LEU A 39 10.01 -1.26 1.75
N GLU A 40 10.24 -2.24 0.87
CA GLU A 40 11.23 -3.31 1.08
C GLU A 40 12.66 -2.74 1.26
N ARG A 41 12.97 -1.63 0.57
CA ARG A 41 14.25 -0.91 0.72
C ARG A 41 14.41 -0.17 2.05
N GLY A 42 13.40 -0.22 2.92
CA GLY A 42 13.28 0.60 4.11
C GLY A 42 12.69 1.99 3.84
N GLY A 43 12.14 2.60 4.89
CA GLY A 43 11.45 3.89 4.81
C GLY A 43 10.02 3.77 4.30
N TYR A 44 9.40 4.93 4.03
CA TYR A 44 8.01 5.04 3.62
C TYR A 44 7.86 6.06 2.49
N ASP A 45 7.05 5.70 1.48
CA ASP A 45 6.52 6.64 0.50
C ASP A 45 5.13 7.14 0.93
N ARG A 46 4.62 8.22 0.34
CA ARG A 46 3.23 8.66 0.50
C ARG A 46 2.47 8.29 -0.75
N SER A 47 1.46 7.44 -0.60
CA SER A 47 0.61 6.98 -1.70
C SER A 47 -0.03 8.13 -2.49
N CYS A 48 -0.33 9.27 -1.86
CA CYS A 48 -0.93 10.42 -2.56
C CYS A 48 0.07 11.31 -3.31
N LYS A 49 1.39 11.07 -3.20
CA LYS A 49 2.43 11.88 -3.84
C LYS A 49 3.41 11.05 -4.67
N GLU A 50 4.01 10.04 -4.05
CA GLU A 50 4.97 9.14 -4.71
C GLU A 50 4.26 7.95 -5.37
N GLY A 51 3.08 7.55 -4.84
CA GLY A 51 2.23 6.49 -5.39
C GLY A 51 1.10 7.00 -6.31
N PRO A 52 -0.06 6.31 -6.33
CA PRO A 52 -0.43 5.09 -5.61
C PRO A 52 0.02 3.80 -6.30
N VAL A 53 0.66 3.91 -7.47
CA VAL A 53 1.08 2.77 -8.29
C VAL A 53 2.55 2.46 -8.07
N TYR A 54 2.85 1.20 -7.74
CA TYR A 54 4.19 0.72 -7.42
C TYR A 54 4.49 -0.60 -8.14
N ARG A 55 5.77 -0.97 -8.28
CA ARG A 55 6.12 -2.37 -8.56
C ARG A 55 5.77 -3.21 -7.33
N ALA A 56 5.17 -4.37 -7.55
CA ALA A 56 4.66 -5.21 -6.48
C ALA A 56 5.76 -5.66 -5.50
N ALA A 57 6.99 -5.85 -5.98
CA ALA A 57 8.14 -6.21 -5.15
C ALA A 57 8.77 -5.06 -4.35
N ASP A 58 8.36 -3.81 -4.54
CA ASP A 58 8.96 -2.67 -3.82
C ASP A 58 8.27 -2.40 -2.47
N ILE A 59 7.12 -3.03 -2.21
CA ILE A 59 6.26 -2.79 -1.05
C ILE A 59 6.49 -3.87 0.01
N GLU A 60 6.66 -3.44 1.27
CA GLU A 60 6.71 -4.34 2.42
C GLU A 60 5.28 -4.71 2.85
N TRP A 61 4.75 -5.78 2.24
CA TRP A 61 3.35 -6.17 2.36
C TRP A 61 2.91 -6.57 3.78
N SER A 62 3.84 -7.01 4.65
CA SER A 62 3.50 -7.39 6.03
C SER A 62 3.13 -6.19 6.90
N MET A 63 3.60 -4.99 6.52
CA MET A 63 3.35 -3.74 7.24
C MET A 63 2.25 -2.89 6.60
N LEU A 64 1.83 -3.21 5.38
CA LEU A 64 0.77 -2.47 4.69
C LEU A 64 -0.61 -2.83 5.28
N PRO A 65 -1.47 -1.85 5.64
CA PRO A 65 -2.78 -2.15 6.22
C PRO A 65 -3.64 -3.02 5.29
N VAL A 66 -3.98 -4.24 5.71
CA VAL A 66 -4.76 -5.18 4.88
C VAL A 66 -6.28 -4.97 5.01
N HIS A 67 -6.71 -4.15 5.96
CA HIS A 67 -8.09 -3.86 6.30
C HIS A 67 -8.26 -2.35 6.50
N LEU A 68 -8.99 -1.69 5.60
CA LEU A 68 -9.66 -0.44 5.94
C LEU A 68 -10.67 -0.77 7.04
N ALA A 69 -10.44 -0.27 8.25
CA ALA A 69 -11.07 -0.66 9.52
C ALA A 69 -12.61 -0.52 9.64
N TYR A 70 -13.38 -0.34 8.57
CA TYR A 70 -14.85 -0.42 8.61
C TYR A 70 -15.39 -1.86 8.48
N ALA A 71 -14.54 -2.88 8.58
CA ALA A 71 -14.95 -4.27 8.77
C ALA A 71 -14.40 -4.82 10.10
N LEU A 72 -15.03 -4.37 11.18
CA LEU A 72 -15.38 -5.09 12.41
C LEU A 72 -14.29 -5.96 13.07
N THR A 73 -13.86 -5.50 14.25
CA THR A 73 -13.56 -6.37 15.38
C THR A 73 -14.68 -7.40 15.58
N ALA A 74 -14.37 -8.68 15.40
CA ALA A 74 -14.93 -9.83 16.09
C ALA A 74 -13.92 -10.98 16.01
#